data_AF-A0A0G0L978-F1
#
_entry.id   AF-A0A0G0L978-F1
#
_cell.length_a   1.000
_cell.length_b   1.000
_cell.length_c   1.000
_cell.angle_alpha   90.00
_cell.angle_beta   90.00
_cell.angle_gamma   90.00
#
_symmetry.space_group_name_H-M   'P 1'
#
loop_
_entity.id
_entity.type
_entity.pdbx_description
1 polymer ?
#
loop_
_entity_poly.entity_id
_entity_poly.type
_entity_poly.pdbx_seq_one_letter_code
_entity_poly.pdbx_strand_id
1 'polypeptide(L)'
;ITAEASNFLDSLGVLPDDIDNTKTKIDLLSLTSSTLVKATSISRANYLKIQFSQKDMNNMPIVYDQDSPMSLIITLPQGSPIVVGANYSHQEVSHDSSTYPLKTSQEAFDELSNNKAYILFAPATDSVSVKKVYLAYYIPKTKASYLLPVVVFEGEGFLAYVPGVKDE
;
A
#
# COMPACT_ATOMS: atom_id res chain seq x y z
N ILE A 1 -13.68 5.73 -13.43
CA ILE A 1 -13.64 4.54 -12.55
C ILE A 1 -13.24 4.87 -11.10
N THR A 2 -12.16 5.63 -10.87
CA THR A 2 -11.77 6.06 -9.51
C THR A 2 -12.80 6.99 -8.86
N ALA A 3 -13.46 7.84 -9.66
CA ALA A 3 -14.56 8.69 -9.18
C ALA A 3 -15.77 7.85 -8.72
N GLU A 4 -16.13 6.82 -9.47
CA GLU A 4 -17.24 5.90 -9.17
C GLU A 4 -16.95 5.08 -7.90
N ALA A 5 -15.69 4.69 -7.71
CA ALA A 5 -15.23 4.03 -6.49
C ALA A 5 -15.30 4.96 -5.27
N SER A 6 -14.92 6.23 -5.44
CA SER A 6 -15.03 7.25 -4.38
C SER A 6 -16.50 7.55 -4.06
N ASN A 7 -17.33 7.73 -5.09
CA ASN A 7 -18.77 7.95 -4.96
C ASN A 7 -19.47 6.77 -4.27
N PHE A 8 -19.01 5.54 -4.49
CA PHE A 8 -19.55 4.39 -3.77
C PHE A 8 -19.29 4.51 -2.26
N LEU A 9 -18.05 4.80 -1.84
CA LEU A 9 -17.74 5.01 -0.42
C LEU A 9 -18.46 6.24 0.16
N ASP A 10 -18.58 7.31 -0.63
CA ASP A 10 -19.28 8.54 -0.25
C ASP A 10 -20.79 8.30 -0.04
N SER A 11 -21.42 7.51 -0.93
CA SER A 11 -22.83 7.13 -0.79
C SER A 11 -23.14 6.31 0.47
N LEU A 12 -22.11 5.68 1.05
CA LEU A 12 -22.18 4.94 2.31
C LEU A 12 -21.81 5.81 3.52
N GLY A 13 -21.33 7.05 3.31
CA GLY A 13 -20.85 7.95 4.36
C GLY A 13 -19.54 7.49 5.01
N VAL A 14 -18.73 6.68 4.31
CA VAL A 14 -17.48 6.09 4.85
C VAL A 14 -16.22 6.50 4.08
N LEU A 15 -16.33 7.44 3.14
CA LEU A 15 -15.17 7.97 2.41
C LEU A 15 -14.32 8.83 3.35
N PRO A 16 -13.07 8.45 3.65
CA PRO A 16 -12.21 9.26 4.50
C PRO A 16 -11.69 10.50 3.78
N ASP A 17 -11.56 11.61 4.50
CA ASP A 17 -11.05 12.89 3.97
C ASP A 17 -9.56 12.86 3.63
N ASP A 18 -8.83 11.90 4.19
CA ASP A 18 -7.39 11.75 4.02
C ASP A 18 -7.00 10.86 2.83
N ILE A 19 -7.93 10.51 1.93
CA ILE A 19 -7.62 9.77 0.71
C ILE A 19 -6.97 10.66 -0.36
N ASP A 20 -5.89 10.17 -0.96
CA ASP A 20 -5.21 10.75 -2.11
C ASP A 20 -5.52 9.94 -3.38
N ASN A 21 -6.48 10.44 -4.16
CA ASN A 21 -6.90 9.82 -5.40
C ASN A 21 -5.78 9.72 -6.46
N THR A 22 -4.72 10.51 -6.35
CA THR A 22 -3.57 10.45 -7.27
C THR A 22 -2.63 9.29 -6.96
N LYS A 23 -2.68 8.78 -5.73
CA LYS A 23 -1.91 7.62 -5.25
C LYS A 23 -2.70 6.31 -5.24
N THR A 24 -3.98 6.35 -5.60
CA THR A 24 -4.81 5.17 -5.72
C THR A 24 -4.27 4.25 -6.81
N LYS A 25 -4.02 2.98 -6.46
CA LYS A 25 -3.51 1.96 -7.37
C LYS A 25 -4.66 1.14 -7.95
N ILE A 26 -4.53 0.75 -9.22
CA ILE A 26 -5.50 -0.11 -9.90
C ILE A 26 -4.79 -1.39 -10.35
N ASP A 27 -5.24 -2.53 -9.84
CA ASP A 27 -4.82 -3.84 -10.35
C ASP A 27 -5.90 -4.43 -11.25
N LEU A 28 -5.48 -5.00 -12.38
CA LEU A 28 -6.33 -5.73 -13.30
C LEU A 28 -6.52 -7.16 -12.78
N LEU A 29 -7.76 -7.64 -12.68
CA LEU A 29 -8.07 -8.98 -12.19
C LEU A 29 -8.89 -9.79 -13.20
N SER A 30 -8.61 -11.08 -13.29
CA SER A 30 -9.34 -12.07 -14.09
C SER A 30 -9.89 -13.18 -13.19
N LEU A 31 -11.02 -13.76 -13.56
CA LEU A 31 -11.60 -14.90 -12.85
C LEU A 31 -11.12 -16.20 -13.48
N THR A 32 -10.27 -16.94 -12.77
CA THR A 32 -9.78 -18.26 -13.20
C THR A 32 -10.18 -19.29 -12.16
N SER A 33 -10.94 -20.32 -12.57
CA SER A 33 -11.37 -21.42 -11.70
C SER A 33 -11.97 -20.95 -10.36
N SER A 34 -12.87 -19.96 -10.42
CA SER A 34 -13.53 -19.34 -9.25
C SER A 34 -12.62 -18.53 -8.32
N THR A 35 -11.39 -18.21 -8.74
CA THR A 35 -10.45 -17.37 -7.99
C THR A 35 -10.07 -16.13 -8.79
N LEU A 36 -9.96 -14.99 -8.11
CA LEU A 36 -9.47 -13.75 -8.72
C LEU A 36 -7.95 -13.74 -8.75
N VAL A 37 -7.38 -13.63 -9.94
CA VAL A 37 -5.93 -13.59 -10.18
C VAL A 37 -5.55 -12.33 -10.95
N LYS A 38 -4.30 -11.87 -10.83
CA LYS A 38 -3.82 -10.70 -11.58
C LYS A 38 -3.87 -10.97 -13.09
N ALA A 39 -4.46 -10.06 -13.85
CA ALA A 39 -4.51 -10.10 -15.29
C ALA A 39 -3.32 -9.35 -15.90
N THR A 40 -2.78 -9.87 -17.01
CA THR A 40 -1.64 -9.28 -17.71
C THR A 40 -2.03 -8.12 -18.64
N SER A 41 -3.31 -7.94 -18.92
CA SER A 41 -3.83 -6.93 -19.84
C SER A 41 -5.29 -6.61 -19.55
N ILE A 42 -5.74 -5.44 -19.99
CA ILE A 42 -7.14 -5.00 -19.87
C ILE A 42 -8.08 -6.00 -20.57
N SER A 43 -7.70 -6.49 -21.76
CA SER A 43 -8.49 -7.45 -22.53
C SER A 43 -8.71 -8.80 -21.85
N ARG A 44 -7.87 -9.16 -20.87
CA ARG A 44 -7.97 -10.40 -20.09
C ARG A 44 -8.63 -10.20 -18.73
N ALA A 45 -8.89 -8.95 -18.36
CA ALA A 45 -9.39 -8.60 -17.06
C ALA A 45 -10.94 -8.55 -17.08
N ASN A 46 -11.54 -9.07 -16.02
CA ASN A 46 -12.99 -9.03 -15.78
C ASN A 46 -13.35 -8.08 -14.63
N TYR A 47 -12.37 -7.75 -13.78
CA TYR A 47 -12.53 -6.86 -12.64
C TYR A 47 -11.34 -5.92 -12.48
N LEU A 48 -11.56 -4.81 -11.79
CA LEU A 48 -10.54 -3.90 -11.30
C LEU A 48 -10.53 -3.95 -9.78
N LYS A 49 -9.34 -4.08 -9.19
CA LYS A 49 -9.13 -3.81 -7.77
C LYS A 49 -8.57 -2.41 -7.62
N ILE A 50 -9.37 -1.54 -7.03
CA ILE A 50 -9.02 -0.15 -6.74
C ILE A 50 -8.54 -0.12 -5.30
N GLN A 51 -7.29 0.26 -5.10
CA GLN A 51 -6.62 0.29 -3.81
C GLN A 51 -6.38 1.75 -3.42
N PHE A 52 -7.12 2.24 -2.43
CA PHE A 52 -7.03 3.62 -1.99
C PHE A 52 -5.78 3.84 -1.15
N SER A 53 -5.20 5.03 -1.24
CA SER A 53 -4.02 5.41 -0.47
C SER A 53 -4.31 6.69 0.30
N GLN A 54 -3.86 6.76 1.55
CA GLN A 54 -3.94 7.98 2.34
C GLN A 54 -2.92 9.02 1.84
N LYS A 55 -3.19 10.30 2.12
CA LYS A 55 -2.32 11.43 1.86
C LYS A 55 -1.01 11.30 2.62
N ASP A 56 0.02 12.01 2.16
CA ASP A 56 1.28 12.07 2.89
C ASP A 56 1.07 12.76 4.23
N MET A 57 1.72 12.26 5.26
CA MET A 57 1.73 12.85 6.59
C MET A 57 3.13 13.36 6.90
N ASN A 58 3.25 14.63 7.31
CA ASN A 58 4.53 15.27 7.59
C ASN A 58 5.55 15.11 6.45
N ASN A 59 5.10 15.25 5.20
CA ASN A 59 5.87 15.07 3.96
C ASN A 59 6.43 13.64 3.76
N MET A 60 5.94 12.65 4.50
CA MET A 60 6.29 11.25 4.33
C MET A 60 5.09 10.46 3.79
N PRO A 61 5.31 9.60 2.78
CA PRO A 61 4.25 8.74 2.27
C PRO A 61 3.80 7.73 3.31
N ILE A 62 2.53 7.32 3.21
CA ILE A 62 2.00 6.17 3.95
C ILE A 62 2.14 4.94 3.06
N VAL A 63 2.77 3.90 3.61
CA VAL A 63 2.93 2.59 2.98
C VAL A 63 2.18 1.53 3.76
N TYR A 64 1.81 0.48 3.05
CA TYR A 64 1.01 -0.63 3.56
C TYR A 64 1.74 -1.95 3.32
N ASP A 65 1.12 -3.05 3.74
CA ASP A 65 1.47 -4.38 3.26
C ASP A 65 1.28 -4.49 1.72
N GLN A 66 1.32 -5.72 1.20
CA GLN A 66 1.10 -6.02 -0.23
C GLN A 66 -0.14 -5.34 -0.85
N ASP A 67 -1.20 -5.19 -0.07
CA ASP A 67 -2.46 -4.58 -0.50
C ASP A 67 -2.85 -3.46 0.46
N SER A 68 -3.47 -2.41 -0.09
CA SER A 68 -4.10 -1.37 0.73
C SER A 68 -5.19 -1.98 1.60
N PRO A 69 -5.29 -1.57 2.88
CA PRO A 69 -6.37 -1.99 3.76
C PRO A 69 -7.74 -1.41 3.33
N MET A 70 -7.75 -0.48 2.37
CA MET A 70 -8.94 0.05 1.73
C MET A 70 -8.92 -0.28 0.24
N SER A 71 -9.78 -1.20 -0.18
CA SER A 71 -9.90 -1.54 -1.60
C SER A 71 -11.31 -1.94 -2.01
N LEU A 72 -11.64 -1.69 -3.27
CA LEU A 72 -12.88 -2.11 -3.91
C LEU A 72 -12.57 -2.99 -5.10
N ILE A 73 -13.41 -4.00 -5.34
CA ILE A 73 -13.41 -4.81 -6.54
C ILE A 73 -14.63 -4.42 -7.35
N ILE A 74 -14.39 -3.94 -8.56
CA ILE A 74 -15.43 -3.43 -9.48
C ILE A 74 -15.37 -4.22 -10.78
N THR A 75 -16.51 -4.52 -11.39
CA THR A 75 -16.57 -5.13 -12.71
C THR A 75 -15.92 -4.23 -13.78
N LEU A 76 -15.13 -4.82 -14.69
CA LEU A 76 -14.68 -4.13 -15.90
C LEU A 76 -15.87 -3.97 -16.84
N PRO A 77 -16.09 -2.77 -17.39
CA PRO A 77 -17.38 -2.45 -17.98
C PRO A 77 -17.59 -3.14 -19.34
N GLN A 78 -18.75 -3.78 -19.49
CA GLN A 78 -19.56 -3.71 -20.71
C GLN A 78 -20.83 -2.83 -20.51
N GLY A 79 -20.93 -2.14 -19.36
CA GLY A 79 -22.07 -1.32 -18.90
C GLY A 79 -21.70 -0.53 -17.63
N SER A 80 -22.67 -0.21 -16.76
CA SER A 80 -22.39 0.49 -15.49
C SER A 80 -21.49 -0.35 -14.58
N PRO A 81 -20.41 0.22 -14.00
CA PRO A 81 -19.56 -0.50 -13.06
C PRO A 81 -20.34 -0.92 -11.81
N ILE A 82 -20.16 -2.16 -11.37
CA ILE A 82 -20.79 -2.72 -10.16
C ILE A 82 -19.69 -3.09 -9.18
N VAL A 83 -19.82 -2.65 -7.92
CA VAL A 83 -18.95 -3.08 -6.82
C VAL A 83 -19.36 -4.49 -6.40
N VAL A 84 -18.44 -5.45 -6.50
CA VAL A 84 -18.66 -6.87 -6.18
C VAL A 84 -17.86 -7.34 -4.97
N GLY A 85 -16.99 -6.50 -4.44
CA GLY A 85 -16.23 -6.77 -3.22
C GLY A 85 -15.64 -5.49 -2.65
N ALA A 86 -15.49 -5.46 -1.33
CA ALA A 86 -14.90 -4.35 -0.61
C ALA A 86 -14.06 -4.89 0.56
N ASN A 87 -12.89 -4.31 0.76
CA ASN A 87 -12.14 -4.38 2.00
C ASN A 87 -12.04 -2.96 2.54
N TYR A 88 -12.42 -2.76 3.80
CA TYR A 88 -12.39 -1.46 4.44
C TYR A 88 -11.82 -1.60 5.84
N SER A 89 -10.58 -1.16 5.99
CA SER A 89 -9.93 -0.97 7.28
C SER A 89 -9.16 0.35 7.25
N HIS A 90 -9.89 1.45 7.45
CA HIS A 90 -9.29 2.77 7.61
C HIS A 90 -8.74 2.93 9.03
N GLN A 91 -7.53 3.49 9.12
CA GLN A 91 -6.92 3.91 10.36
C GLN A 91 -6.73 5.42 10.32
N GLU A 92 -7.57 6.12 11.09
CA GLU A 92 -7.36 7.54 11.39
C GLU A 92 -6.04 7.72 12.14
N VAL A 93 -5.32 8.77 11.74
CA VAL A 93 -4.03 9.11 12.31
C VAL A 93 -4.18 10.43 13.07
N SER A 94 -3.84 10.42 14.36
CA SER A 94 -3.81 11.68 15.11
C SER A 94 -2.61 12.52 14.68
N HIS A 95 -2.71 13.84 14.87
CA HIS A 95 -1.61 14.76 14.61
C HIS A 95 -0.63 14.84 15.78
N ASP A 96 -0.83 14.02 16.82
CA ASP A 96 0.07 13.98 17.97
C ASP A 96 1.39 13.34 17.56
N SER A 97 2.49 14.03 17.84
CA SER A 97 3.82 13.58 17.43
C SER A 97 4.76 13.50 18.64
N SER A 98 5.56 12.44 18.67
CA SER A 98 6.70 12.32 19.57
C SER A 98 8.00 12.33 18.75
N THR A 99 9.08 12.81 19.35
CA THR A 99 10.40 12.83 18.70
C THR A 99 11.10 11.51 18.97
N TYR A 100 11.60 10.85 17.92
CA TYR A 100 12.34 9.60 18.02
C TYR A 100 13.67 9.71 17.29
N PRO A 101 14.75 9.08 17.79
CA PRO A 101 15.98 8.95 17.04
C PRO A 101 15.73 8.07 15.81
N LEU A 102 16.03 8.61 14.63
CA LEU A 102 15.91 7.90 13.36
C LEU A 102 17.21 7.20 12.99
N LYS A 103 17.10 6.02 12.38
CA LYS A 103 18.21 5.34 11.71
C LYS A 103 18.67 6.15 10.51
N THR A 104 19.98 6.17 10.29
CA THR A 104 20.60 6.61 9.04
C THR A 104 20.30 5.60 7.94
N SER A 105 20.40 6.04 6.68
CA SER A 105 20.24 5.14 5.54
C SER A 105 21.24 3.98 5.55
N GLN A 106 22.46 4.20 6.08
CA GLN A 106 23.46 3.15 6.21
C GLN A 106 23.06 2.11 7.26
N GLU A 107 22.65 2.53 8.46
CA GLU A 107 22.18 1.61 9.51
C GLU A 107 21.01 0.75 9.02
N ALA A 108 20.04 1.37 8.33
CA ALA A 108 18.91 0.64 7.77
C ALA A 108 19.33 -0.33 6.64
N PHE A 109 20.31 0.06 5.82
CA PHE A 109 20.83 -0.82 4.76
C PHE A 109 21.62 -2.00 5.33
N ASP A 110 22.36 -1.79 6.42
CA ASP A 110 23.07 -2.85 7.12
C ASP A 110 22.07 -3.83 7.74
N GLU A 111 20.97 -3.36 8.33
CA GLU A 111 19.89 -4.22 8.82
C GLU A 111 19.24 -5.03 7.70
N LEU A 112 18.93 -4.39 6.57
CA LEU A 112 18.43 -5.07 5.39
C LEU A 112 19.37 -6.21 4.94
N SER A 113 20.66 -5.90 4.82
CA SER A 113 21.70 -6.85 4.40
C SER A 113 21.87 -8.02 5.38
N ASN A 114 21.55 -7.80 6.66
CA ASN A 114 21.59 -8.82 7.71
C ASN A 114 20.25 -9.54 7.92
N ASN A 115 19.32 -9.48 6.96
CA ASN A 115 17.97 -10.08 7.04
C ASN A 115 17.11 -9.57 8.20
N LYS A 116 17.35 -8.34 8.68
CA LYS A 116 16.54 -7.67 9.72
C LYS A 116 15.54 -6.70 9.10
N ALA A 117 14.86 -7.15 8.05
CA ALA A 117 13.88 -6.35 7.30
C ALA A 117 12.61 -7.15 7.05
N TYR A 118 11.51 -6.44 6.88
CA TYR A 118 10.27 -7.01 6.37
C TYR A 118 10.28 -6.94 4.84
N ILE A 119 10.48 -8.09 4.19
CA ILE A 119 10.54 -8.20 2.73
C ILE A 119 9.14 -8.50 2.19
N LEU A 120 8.55 -7.54 1.46
CA LEU A 120 7.22 -7.68 0.85
C LEU A 120 7.30 -8.33 -0.52
N PHE A 121 8.28 -7.91 -1.32
CA PHE A 121 8.52 -8.44 -2.65
C PHE A 121 10.01 -8.66 -2.83
N ALA A 122 10.35 -9.82 -3.40
CA ALA A 122 11.70 -10.10 -3.87
C ALA A 122 11.62 -10.86 -5.21
N PRO A 123 12.50 -10.56 -6.16
CA PRO A 123 12.64 -11.35 -7.37
C PRO A 123 13.17 -12.75 -7.03
N ALA A 124 13.01 -13.70 -7.95
CA ALA A 124 13.55 -15.06 -7.82
C ALA A 124 15.08 -15.13 -8.09
N THR A 125 15.81 -14.03 -7.82
CA THR A 125 17.23 -13.88 -8.08
C THR A 125 17.98 -13.67 -6.77
N ASP A 126 19.22 -14.14 -6.71
CA ASP A 126 20.07 -14.02 -5.51
C ASP A 126 20.59 -12.59 -5.28
N SER A 127 20.36 -11.68 -6.22
CA SER A 127 20.74 -10.28 -6.12
C SER A 127 19.59 -9.36 -6.49
N VAL A 128 19.57 -8.20 -5.83
CA VAL A 128 18.56 -7.16 -5.99
C VAL A 128 19.26 -5.81 -6.12
N SER A 129 18.83 -5.00 -7.08
CA SER A 129 19.26 -3.60 -7.19
C SER A 129 18.23 -2.67 -6.55
N VAL A 130 18.62 -1.99 -5.48
CA VAL A 130 17.82 -0.94 -4.83
C VAL A 130 17.94 0.35 -5.65
N LYS A 131 16.80 0.93 -6.03
CA LYS A 131 16.72 2.17 -6.83
C LYS A 131 16.31 3.39 -6.01
N LYS A 132 15.52 3.19 -4.96
CA LYS A 132 15.07 4.27 -4.08
C LYS A 132 15.17 3.85 -2.62
N VAL A 133 15.55 4.82 -1.79
CA VAL A 133 15.54 4.72 -0.33
C VAL A 133 14.88 5.97 0.21
N TYR A 134 13.83 5.82 1.01
CA TYR A 134 13.07 6.95 1.57
C TYR A 134 12.40 6.56 2.89
N LEU A 135 12.03 7.56 3.69
CA LEU A 135 11.24 7.38 4.90
C LEU A 135 9.75 7.39 4.56
N ALA A 136 8.99 6.53 5.22
CA ALA A 136 7.54 6.43 5.10
C ALA A 136 6.92 6.08 6.45
N TYR A 137 5.63 6.33 6.63
CA TYR A 137 4.86 5.74 7.73
C TYR A 137 4.27 4.42 7.29
N TYR A 138 4.36 3.39 8.13
CA TYR A 138 3.81 2.07 7.82
C TYR A 138 2.51 1.82 8.59
N ILE A 139 1.42 1.56 7.86
CA ILE A 139 0.15 1.10 8.44
C ILE A 139 0.04 -0.42 8.22
N PRO A 140 0.18 -1.25 9.27
CA PRO A 140 -0.03 -2.68 9.17
C PRO A 140 -1.51 -3.03 8.94
N LYS A 141 -1.78 -4.23 8.42
CA LYS A 141 -3.16 -4.76 8.31
C LYS A 141 -3.92 -4.82 9.63
N THR A 142 -3.22 -4.99 10.74
CA THR A 142 -3.79 -4.95 12.10
C THR A 142 -3.68 -3.53 12.66
N LYS A 143 -4.74 -3.01 13.28
CA LYS A 143 -4.69 -1.68 13.89
C LYS A 143 -3.51 -1.55 14.86
N ALA A 144 -2.67 -0.54 14.62
CA ALA A 144 -1.56 -0.19 15.51
C ALA A 144 -1.92 1.05 16.33
N SER A 145 -1.51 1.09 17.59
CA SER A 145 -1.72 2.26 18.46
C SER A 145 -0.87 3.47 18.05
N TYR A 146 0.22 3.23 17.34
CA TYR A 146 1.16 4.27 16.91
C TYR A 146 1.61 4.02 15.48
N LEU A 147 1.80 5.12 14.75
CA LEU A 147 2.40 5.10 13.42
C LEU A 147 3.90 5.32 13.55
N LEU A 148 4.65 4.26 13.30
CA LEU A 148 6.10 4.31 13.32
C LEU A 148 6.65 4.48 11.91
N PRO A 149 7.71 5.29 11.73
CA PRO A 149 8.37 5.42 10.45
C PRO A 149 9.13 4.14 10.12
N VAL A 150 9.21 3.84 8.82
CA VAL A 150 10.03 2.80 8.23
C VAL A 150 10.92 3.40 7.14
N VAL A 151 12.10 2.83 6.96
CA VAL A 151 12.93 3.06 5.77
C VAL A 151 12.48 2.07 4.71
N VAL A 152 12.07 2.60 3.57
CA VAL A 152 11.59 1.83 2.42
C VAL A 152 12.72 1.67 1.41
N PHE A 153 12.99 0.41 1.03
CA PHE A 153 13.90 0.05 -0.04
C PHE A 153 13.08 -0.46 -1.23
N GLU A 154 13.13 0.26 -2.34
CA GLU A 154 12.38 -0.07 -3.56
C GLU A 154 13.34 -0.34 -4.71
N GLY A 155 13.13 -1.45 -5.41
CA GLY A 155 13.92 -1.90 -6.56
C GLY A 155 13.07 -2.59 -7.62
N GLU A 156 13.71 -3.13 -8.66
CA GLU A 156 12.99 -3.91 -9.67
C GLU A 156 12.48 -5.23 -9.07
N GLY A 157 11.16 -5.32 -8.86
CA GLY A 157 10.54 -6.48 -8.23
C GLY A 157 10.88 -6.63 -6.75
N PHE A 158 11.43 -5.59 -6.12
CA PHE A 158 11.84 -5.61 -4.72
C PHE A 158 11.21 -4.49 -3.91
N LEU A 159 10.71 -4.84 -2.74
CA LEU A 159 10.20 -3.90 -1.75
C LEU A 159 10.47 -4.47 -0.37
N ALA A 160 11.19 -3.72 0.45
CA ALA A 160 11.46 -4.10 1.83
C ALA A 160 11.37 -2.89 2.76
N TYR A 161 10.93 -3.15 3.99
CA TYR A 161 10.81 -2.15 5.05
C TYR A 161 11.74 -2.50 6.20
N VAL A 162 12.42 -1.48 6.71
CA VAL A 162 13.22 -1.57 7.93
C VAL A 162 12.64 -0.58 8.95
N PRO A 163 12.45 -0.95 10.23
CA PRO A 163 12.01 0.00 11.25
C PRO A 163 12.91 1.23 11.26
N GLY A 164 12.35 2.42 11.10
CA GLY A 164 13.11 3.67 10.97
C GLY A 164 13.56 4.24 12.31
N VAL A 165 12.98 3.78 13.41
CA VAL A 165 13.33 4.20 14.77
C VAL A 165 14.50 3.35 15.28
N LYS A 166 15.44 3.96 15.98
CA LYS A 166 16.54 3.24 16.65
C LYS A 166 16.00 2.51 17.89
N ASP A 167 16.47 1.29 18.10
CA ASP A 167 16.37 0.65 19.40
C ASP A 167 17.37 1.35 20.33
N GLU A 168 16.89 1.90 21.46
CA GLU A 168 17.75 2.47 22.50
C GLU A 168 18.47 1.39 23.33
#